data_AF-A0A968LXD4-F1
#
_entry.id   AF-A0A968LXD4-F1
#
_cell.length_a   1.000
_cell.length_b   1.000
_cell.length_c   1.000
_cell.angle_alpha   90.00
_cell.angle_beta   90.00
_cell.angle_gamma   90.00
#
_symmetry.space_group_name_H-M   'P 1'
#
loop_
_entity.id
_entity.type
_entity.pdbx_description
1 polymer ?
#
loop_
_entity_poly.entity_id
_entity_poly.type
_entity_poly.pdbx_seq_one_letter_code
_entity_poly.pdbx_strand_id
1 'polypeptide(L)'
;MVMTLDDTKRMAIAMKLADMKALLELLISNEQTLISAVSDTEIADRFRSMLEDDRKNIGVLDTVMVQYGVKSQPKDTITEMISKLEKLMAGSELSTYEKAFQHELLKHQVVMSGLVVHKAAQKIGADVEAALAPLNTINFEERAHQEQLKGVLEVLGVRELTGMEADQGLWARVQDAVAALSGVAGSVITQTSDKSDMNLQDVIRMDHQKVNTLFMEIENTKDPQKRQEFFGQVYKDLMVHALAEEEVAYPAVLGRYPESDLKELYDEQAEMKVLLDQIRSMSPASDEFMNAVQRLRDIVMDHVRQEESTYFSAIRDNFSSDESEHLATQFKACKSRLQDEMATMK
;
A
#
# COMPACT_ATOMS: atom_id res chain seq x y z
N MET A 1 6.07 10.27 26.27
CA MET A 1 7.06 10.41 25.19
C MET A 1 6.71 11.67 24.42
N VAL A 2 7.66 12.59 24.24
CA VAL A 2 7.45 13.77 23.37
C VAL A 2 7.56 13.24 21.94
N MET A 3 6.48 13.31 21.14
CA MET A 3 6.52 12.92 19.73
C MET A 3 7.59 13.75 19.02
N THR A 4 8.47 13.12 18.25
CA THR A 4 9.43 13.88 17.46
C THR A 4 8.73 14.56 16.27
N LEU A 5 9.42 15.51 15.64
CA LEU A 5 8.92 16.13 14.42
C LEU A 5 8.74 15.11 13.29
N ASP A 6 9.55 14.05 13.26
CA ASP A 6 9.43 12.97 12.27
C ASP A 6 8.25 12.05 12.57
N ASP A 7 8.03 11.69 13.85
CA ASP A 7 6.84 10.94 14.28
C ASP A 7 5.54 11.65 13.87
N THR A 8 5.51 12.98 13.98
CA THR A 8 4.35 13.80 13.61
C THR A 8 4.10 13.78 12.10
N LYS A 9 5.16 13.84 11.28
CA LYS A 9 5.06 13.77 9.82
C LYS A 9 4.62 12.38 9.35
N ARG A 10 5.18 11.33 9.94
CA ARG A 10 4.82 9.95 9.60
C ARG A 10 3.38 9.63 9.98
N MET A 11 2.93 10.10 11.14
CA MET A 11 1.53 10.01 11.55
C MET A 11 0.58 10.74 10.59
N ALA A 12 0.99 11.90 10.04
CA ALA A 12 0.19 12.64 9.08
C ALA A 12 0.01 11.88 7.75
N ILE A 13 1.05 11.18 7.28
CA ILE A 13 0.95 10.29 6.11
C ILE A 13 0.06 9.08 6.43
N ALA A 14 0.26 8.42 7.58
CA ALA A 14 -0.57 7.30 7.99
C ALA A 14 -2.07 7.66 8.01
N MET A 15 -2.40 8.84 8.54
CA MET A 15 -3.76 9.36 8.54
C MET A 15 -4.29 9.62 7.13
N LYS A 16 -3.44 10.10 6.21
CA LYS A 16 -3.83 10.31 4.81
C LYS A 16 -4.06 9.00 4.06
N LEU A 17 -3.26 7.96 4.31
CA LEU A 17 -3.49 6.63 3.78
C LEU A 17 -4.81 6.03 4.30
N ALA A 18 -5.10 6.21 5.60
CA ALA A 18 -6.36 5.79 6.19
C ALA A 18 -7.57 6.55 5.60
N ASP A 19 -7.45 7.87 5.41
CA ASP A 19 -8.46 8.67 4.69
C ASP A 19 -8.69 8.10 3.27
N MET A 20 -7.62 7.80 2.53
CA MET A 20 -7.72 7.26 1.17
C MET A 20 -8.41 5.89 1.14
N LYS A 21 -8.09 5.00 2.08
CA LYS A 21 -8.71 3.67 2.15
C LYS A 21 -10.22 3.78 2.37
N ALA A 22 -10.64 4.60 3.32
CA ALA A 22 -12.07 4.80 3.61
C ALA A 22 -12.82 5.41 2.42
N LEU A 23 -12.17 6.29 1.64
CA LEU A 23 -12.77 6.86 0.43
C LEU A 23 -12.84 5.83 -0.72
N LEU A 24 -11.85 4.95 -0.85
CA LEU A 24 -11.86 3.88 -1.86
C LEU A 24 -12.96 2.84 -1.56
N GLU A 25 -13.15 2.48 -0.29
CA GLU A 25 -14.27 1.64 0.16
C GLU A 25 -15.64 2.25 -0.23
N LEU A 26 -15.77 3.58 -0.08
CA LEU A 26 -16.96 4.30 -0.52
C LEU A 26 -17.10 4.31 -2.05
N LEU A 27 -16.01 4.46 -2.81
CA LEU A 27 -16.04 4.38 -4.28
C LEU A 27 -16.55 3.03 -4.76
N ILE A 28 -16.05 1.93 -4.19
CA ILE A 28 -16.49 0.56 -4.47
C ILE A 28 -18.00 0.39 -4.21
N SER A 29 -18.50 0.95 -3.11
CA SER A 29 -19.93 0.92 -2.77
C SER A 29 -20.77 1.75 -3.76
N ASN A 30 -20.26 2.92 -4.14
CA ASN A 30 -20.89 3.81 -5.11
C ASN A 30 -20.96 3.18 -6.51
N GLU A 31 -19.91 2.49 -6.96
CA GLU A 31 -19.88 1.80 -8.25
C GLU A 31 -20.91 0.70 -8.32
N GLN A 32 -21.07 -0.11 -7.27
CA GLN A 32 -22.13 -1.13 -7.20
C GLN A 32 -23.53 -0.52 -7.31
N THR A 33 -23.73 0.62 -6.66
CA THR A 33 -24.97 1.40 -6.74
C THR A 33 -25.20 1.94 -8.16
N LEU A 34 -24.17 2.51 -8.79
CA LEU A 34 -24.23 3.10 -10.12
C LEU A 34 -24.44 2.04 -11.21
N ILE A 35 -23.76 0.90 -11.14
CA ILE A 35 -23.96 -0.25 -12.04
C ILE A 35 -25.43 -0.70 -12.03
N SER A 36 -26.07 -0.65 -10.86
CA SER A 36 -27.48 -1.05 -10.70
C SER A 36 -28.46 0.04 -11.13
N ALA A 37 -28.06 1.31 -11.06
CA ALA A 37 -28.91 2.47 -11.35
C ALA A 37 -28.87 2.93 -12.81
N VAL A 38 -27.80 2.59 -13.55
CA VAL A 38 -27.63 3.00 -14.94
C VAL A 38 -28.23 1.96 -15.89
N SER A 39 -29.10 2.41 -16.80
CA SER A 39 -29.69 1.55 -17.85
C SER A 39 -28.78 1.38 -19.08
N ASP A 40 -27.81 2.28 -19.27
CA ASP A 40 -26.85 2.24 -20.36
C ASP A 40 -25.77 1.17 -20.10
N THR A 41 -25.68 0.20 -21.00
CA THR A 41 -24.75 -0.92 -20.86
C THR A 41 -23.29 -0.50 -20.94
N GLU A 42 -22.94 0.48 -21.77
CA GLU A 42 -21.56 0.94 -21.92
C GLU A 42 -21.10 1.68 -20.66
N ILE A 43 -21.96 2.53 -20.10
CA ILE A 43 -21.66 3.20 -18.83
C ILE A 43 -21.57 2.18 -17.68
N ALA A 44 -22.49 1.21 -17.64
CA ALA A 44 -22.43 0.15 -16.64
C ALA A 44 -21.15 -0.69 -16.75
N ASP A 45 -20.69 -1.00 -17.96
CA ASP A 45 -19.42 -1.71 -18.20
C ASP A 45 -18.21 -0.90 -17.72
N ARG A 46 -18.22 0.43 -17.88
CA ARG A 46 -17.16 1.30 -17.34
C ARG A 46 -17.12 1.26 -15.82
N PHE A 47 -18.27 1.38 -15.16
CA PHE A 47 -18.32 1.23 -13.70
C PHE A 47 -17.93 -0.19 -13.25
N ARG A 48 -18.20 -1.25 -14.03
CA ARG A 48 -17.70 -2.60 -13.73
C ARG A 48 -16.18 -2.69 -13.82
N SER A 49 -15.59 -2.08 -14.85
CA SER A 49 -14.13 -2.01 -14.99
C SER A 49 -13.51 -1.24 -13.83
N MET A 50 -14.06 -0.07 -13.46
CA MET A 50 -13.60 0.70 -12.31
C MET A 50 -13.75 -0.10 -11.02
N LEU A 51 -14.87 -0.80 -10.82
CA LEU A 51 -15.09 -1.65 -9.65
C LEU A 51 -14.07 -2.80 -9.54
N GLU A 52 -13.69 -3.40 -10.66
CA GLU A 52 -12.64 -4.41 -10.68
C GLU A 52 -11.29 -3.81 -10.31
N ASP A 53 -10.93 -2.67 -10.87
CA ASP A 53 -9.68 -1.95 -10.57
C ASP A 53 -9.64 -1.45 -9.11
N ASP A 54 -10.71 -0.84 -8.61
CA ASP A 54 -10.80 -0.30 -7.24
C ASP A 54 -10.71 -1.41 -6.19
N ARG A 55 -11.31 -2.58 -6.46
CA ARG A 55 -11.15 -3.77 -5.62
C ARG A 55 -9.73 -4.29 -5.58
N LYS A 56 -8.96 -4.09 -6.64
CA LYS A 56 -7.52 -4.41 -6.66
C LYS A 56 -6.73 -3.34 -5.92
N ASN A 57 -7.07 -2.07 -6.15
CA ASN A 57 -6.44 -0.93 -5.52
C ASN A 57 -6.58 -0.95 -3.99
N ILE A 58 -7.66 -1.51 -3.43
CA ILE A 58 -7.77 -1.69 -1.98
C ILE A 58 -6.72 -2.66 -1.44
N GLY A 59 -6.42 -3.74 -2.18
CA GLY A 59 -5.39 -4.72 -1.82
C GLY A 59 -3.97 -4.13 -1.93
N VAL A 60 -3.73 -3.32 -2.96
CA VAL A 60 -2.49 -2.54 -3.12
C VAL A 60 -2.34 -1.55 -1.97
N LEU A 61 -3.40 -0.79 -1.64
CA LEU A 61 -3.38 0.21 -0.58
C LEU A 61 -3.19 -0.42 0.80
N ASP A 62 -3.83 -1.56 1.07
CA ASP A 62 -3.60 -2.33 2.29
C ASP A 62 -2.14 -2.78 2.40
N THR A 63 -1.56 -3.21 1.29
CA THR A 63 -0.14 -3.58 1.25
C THR A 63 0.74 -2.36 1.54
N VAL A 64 0.46 -1.22 0.91
CA VAL A 64 1.16 0.06 1.19
C VAL A 64 1.04 0.45 2.67
N MET A 65 -0.15 0.35 3.27
CA MET A 65 -0.37 0.69 4.67
C MET A 65 0.39 -0.23 5.64
N VAL A 66 0.39 -1.54 5.37
CA VAL A 66 1.15 -2.53 6.17
C VAL A 66 2.65 -2.30 6.03
N GLN A 67 3.13 -2.06 4.82
CA GLN A 67 4.54 -1.80 4.50
C GLN A 67 5.03 -0.47 5.07
N TYR A 68 4.17 0.55 5.09
CA TYR A 68 4.47 1.83 5.71
C TYR A 68 4.74 1.68 7.22
N GLY A 69 3.99 0.79 7.89
CA GLY A 69 4.25 0.38 9.27
C GLY A 69 3.81 1.38 10.34
N VAL A 70 3.20 2.49 9.93
CA VAL A 70 2.55 3.45 10.85
C VAL A 70 1.05 3.42 10.60
N LYS A 71 0.30 3.07 11.63
CA LYS A 71 -1.16 3.00 11.59
C LYS A 71 -1.80 4.28 12.08
N SER A 72 -2.91 4.64 11.46
CA SER A 72 -3.79 5.73 11.88
C SER A 72 -5.22 5.39 11.48
N GLN A 73 -6.17 6.12 12.06
CA GLN A 73 -7.58 6.07 11.66
C GLN A 73 -7.88 7.22 10.69
N PRO A 74 -8.92 7.09 9.85
CA PRO A 74 -9.42 8.21 9.06
C PRO A 74 -9.76 9.40 9.97
N LYS A 75 -9.65 10.61 9.44
CA LYS A 75 -10.11 11.81 10.16
C LYS A 75 -11.62 11.74 10.41
N ASP A 76 -12.05 12.21 11.57
CA ASP A 76 -13.49 12.33 11.89
C ASP A 76 -14.28 13.08 10.81
N THR A 77 -13.68 14.11 10.20
CA THR A 77 -14.28 14.86 9.10
C THR A 77 -14.49 14.03 7.83
N ILE A 78 -13.59 13.08 7.57
CA ILE A 78 -13.72 12.14 6.44
C ILE A 78 -14.81 11.12 6.75
N THR A 79 -14.84 10.57 7.96
CA THR A 79 -15.91 9.65 8.39
C THR A 79 -17.30 10.31 8.34
N GLU A 80 -17.42 11.57 8.77
CA GLU A 80 -18.68 12.32 8.69
C GLU A 80 -19.10 12.56 7.22
N MET A 81 -18.14 12.91 6.35
CA MET A 81 -18.38 13.09 4.93
C MET A 81 -18.85 11.80 4.26
N ILE A 82 -18.20 10.67 4.55
CA ILE A 82 -18.57 9.34 4.05
C ILE A 82 -20.02 9.02 4.43
N SER A 83 -20.38 9.12 5.71
CA SER A 83 -21.74 8.84 6.17
C SER A 83 -22.81 9.72 5.50
N LYS A 84 -22.48 10.96 5.13
CA LYS A 84 -23.41 11.83 4.38
C LYS A 84 -23.56 11.38 2.94
N LEU A 85 -22.45 11.06 2.29
CA LEU A 85 -22.45 10.62 0.88
C LEU A 85 -23.12 9.26 0.72
N GLU A 86 -22.90 8.30 1.63
CA GLU A 86 -23.61 7.01 1.62
C GLU A 86 -25.14 7.20 1.62
N LYS A 87 -25.66 8.11 2.45
CA LYS A 87 -27.10 8.42 2.49
C LYS A 87 -27.59 9.01 1.17
N LEU A 88 -26.84 9.95 0.59
CA LEU A 88 -27.20 10.58 -0.68
C LEU A 88 -27.15 9.58 -1.85
N MET A 89 -26.17 8.68 -1.86
CA MET A 89 -25.99 7.68 -2.91
C MET A 89 -27.05 6.58 -2.83
N ALA A 90 -27.45 6.16 -1.62
CA ALA A 90 -28.52 5.20 -1.40
C ALA A 90 -29.93 5.79 -1.62
N GLY A 91 -30.06 7.10 -1.42
CA GLY A 91 -31.33 7.82 -1.50
C GLY A 91 -31.84 8.05 -2.93
N SER A 92 -33.00 8.69 -3.03
CA SER A 92 -33.63 9.12 -4.29
C SER A 92 -33.49 10.62 -4.53
N GLU A 93 -32.79 11.32 -3.63
CA GLU A 93 -32.56 12.76 -3.68
C GLU A 93 -31.64 13.16 -4.84
N LEU A 94 -30.75 12.26 -5.23
CA LEU A 94 -29.84 12.46 -6.36
C LEU A 94 -30.31 11.68 -7.58
N SER A 95 -30.29 12.33 -8.74
CA SER A 95 -30.41 11.66 -10.03
C SER A 95 -29.21 10.75 -10.29
N THR A 96 -29.30 9.87 -11.30
CA THR A 96 -28.16 9.04 -11.72
C THR A 96 -26.96 9.89 -12.16
N TYR A 97 -27.20 11.03 -12.82
CA TYR A 97 -26.16 11.99 -13.18
C TYR A 97 -25.51 12.61 -11.94
N GLU A 98 -26.32 13.08 -10.98
CA GLU A 98 -25.80 13.68 -9.74
C GLU A 98 -25.01 12.67 -8.90
N LYS A 99 -25.45 11.40 -8.85
CA LYS A 99 -24.71 10.31 -8.20
C LYS A 99 -23.37 10.04 -8.88
N ALA A 100 -23.34 9.99 -10.21
CA ALA A 100 -22.08 9.86 -10.97
C ALA A 100 -21.16 11.06 -10.71
N PHE A 101 -21.71 12.27 -10.56
CA PHE A 101 -20.95 13.48 -10.24
C PHE A 101 -20.34 13.43 -8.83
N GLN A 102 -21.10 12.98 -7.82
CA GLN A 102 -20.56 12.76 -6.47
C GLN A 102 -19.44 11.71 -6.47
N HIS A 103 -19.60 10.63 -7.25
CA HIS A 103 -18.58 9.62 -7.42
C HIS A 103 -17.30 10.19 -8.07
N GLU A 104 -17.41 11.05 -9.09
CA GLU A 104 -16.26 11.73 -9.70
C GLU A 104 -15.52 12.65 -8.72
N LEU A 105 -16.25 13.43 -7.92
CA LEU A 105 -15.63 14.29 -6.90
C LEU A 105 -14.84 13.49 -5.86
N LEU A 106 -15.38 12.34 -5.43
CA LEU A 106 -14.69 11.41 -4.53
C LEU A 106 -13.45 10.81 -5.18
N LYS A 107 -13.57 10.36 -6.44
CA LYS A 107 -12.47 9.83 -7.23
C LYS A 107 -11.34 10.85 -7.36
N HIS A 108 -11.69 12.12 -7.61
CA HIS A 108 -10.74 13.23 -7.61
C HIS A 108 -10.03 13.43 -6.28
N GLN A 109 -10.76 13.35 -5.17
CA GLN A 109 -10.16 13.47 -3.84
C GLN A 109 -9.15 12.35 -3.56
N VAL A 110 -9.43 11.11 -3.99
CA VAL A 110 -8.50 9.97 -3.85
C VAL A 110 -7.24 10.20 -4.68
N VAL A 111 -7.37 10.58 -5.95
CA VAL A 111 -6.21 10.90 -6.82
C VAL A 111 -5.35 12.00 -6.23
N MET A 112 -5.96 13.11 -5.81
CA MET A 112 -5.20 14.23 -5.23
C MET A 112 -4.53 13.84 -3.91
N SER A 113 -5.18 13.02 -3.10
CA SER A 113 -4.60 12.52 -1.85
C SER A 113 -3.38 11.63 -2.13
N GLY A 114 -3.47 10.71 -3.08
CA GLY A 114 -2.37 9.82 -3.45
C GLY A 114 -1.17 10.57 -4.04
N LEU A 115 -1.41 11.57 -4.88
CA LEU A 115 -0.36 12.45 -5.41
C LEU A 115 0.33 13.25 -4.30
N VAL A 116 -0.43 13.80 -3.35
CA VAL A 116 0.12 14.56 -2.22
C VAL A 116 0.93 13.64 -1.30
N VAL A 117 0.43 12.44 -1.01
CA VAL A 117 1.14 11.44 -0.20
C VAL A 117 2.47 11.05 -0.86
N HIS A 118 2.45 10.75 -2.16
CA HIS A 118 3.67 10.43 -2.91
C HIS A 118 4.69 11.59 -2.86
N LYS A 119 4.25 12.85 -3.05
CA LYS A 119 5.14 14.01 -2.95
C LYS A 119 5.64 14.30 -1.54
N ALA A 120 4.84 14.01 -0.52
CA ALA A 120 5.26 14.12 0.87
C ALA A 120 6.32 13.07 1.20
N ALA A 121 6.18 11.85 0.69
CA ALA A 121 7.13 10.76 0.87
C ALA A 121 8.55 11.16 0.46
N GLN A 122 8.68 11.76 -0.72
CA GLN A 122 9.93 12.29 -1.30
C GLN A 122 10.62 13.36 -0.44
N LYS A 123 9.93 13.94 0.55
CA LYS A 123 10.46 14.96 1.45
C LYS A 123 10.79 14.44 2.84
N ILE A 124 10.34 13.24 3.21
CA ILE A 124 10.57 12.67 4.53
C ILE A 124 11.87 11.86 4.55
N GLY A 125 12.01 10.90 3.64
CA GLY A 125 13.17 10.01 3.59
C GLY A 125 13.01 8.95 2.51
N ALA A 126 14.13 8.36 2.06
CA ALA A 126 14.09 7.34 1.02
C ALA A 126 13.34 6.07 1.48
N ASP A 127 13.33 5.77 2.78
CA ASP A 127 12.58 4.66 3.37
C ASP A 127 11.07 4.81 3.19
N VAL A 128 10.56 6.04 3.38
CA VAL A 128 9.15 6.37 3.19
C VAL A 128 8.78 6.38 1.71
N GLU A 129 9.67 6.88 0.85
CA GLU A 129 9.47 6.83 -0.60
C GLU A 129 9.38 5.37 -1.11
N ALA A 130 10.26 4.49 -0.64
CA ALA A 130 10.23 3.07 -0.99
C ALA A 130 8.94 2.38 -0.53
N ALA A 131 8.52 2.60 0.72
CA ALA A 131 7.30 2.00 1.27
C ALA A 131 6.02 2.44 0.55
N LEU A 132 6.01 3.65 -0.02
CA LEU A 132 4.86 4.22 -0.72
C LEU A 132 4.96 4.09 -2.25
N ALA A 133 5.99 3.44 -2.78
CA ALA A 133 6.18 3.27 -4.23
C ALA A 133 4.99 2.58 -4.94
N PRO A 134 4.34 1.53 -4.36
CA PRO A 134 3.18 0.89 -5.00
C PRO A 134 1.95 1.80 -5.13
N LEU A 135 1.88 2.90 -4.37
CA LEU A 135 0.79 3.89 -4.50
C LEU A 135 0.74 4.52 -5.89
N ASN A 136 1.83 4.46 -6.66
CA ASN A 136 1.85 4.93 -8.04
C ASN A 136 0.88 4.16 -8.93
N THR A 137 0.71 2.85 -8.74
CA THR A 137 -0.25 2.04 -9.51
C THR A 137 -1.66 2.60 -9.34
N ILE A 138 -2.08 2.78 -8.08
CA ILE A 138 -3.36 3.40 -7.73
C ILE A 138 -3.46 4.80 -8.37
N ASN A 139 -2.43 5.65 -8.22
CA ASN A 139 -2.44 6.99 -8.79
C ASN A 139 -2.62 7.03 -10.32
N PHE A 140 -2.12 6.03 -11.06
CA PHE A 140 -2.29 5.97 -12.52
C PHE A 140 -3.67 5.46 -12.91
N GLU A 141 -4.15 4.40 -12.28
CA GLU A 141 -5.46 3.80 -12.56
C GLU A 141 -6.59 4.76 -12.22
N GLU A 142 -6.58 5.34 -11.01
CA GLU A 142 -7.60 6.28 -10.57
C GLU A 142 -7.64 7.52 -11.48
N ARG A 143 -6.50 7.94 -12.04
CA ARG A 143 -6.42 9.05 -12.99
C ARG A 143 -7.00 8.67 -14.36
N ALA A 144 -6.82 7.42 -14.80
CA ALA A 144 -7.50 6.90 -15.98
C ALA A 144 -9.02 6.85 -15.76
N HIS A 145 -9.48 6.43 -14.57
CA HIS A 145 -10.90 6.46 -14.23
C HIS A 145 -11.48 7.87 -14.24
N GLN A 146 -10.75 8.88 -13.76
CA GLN A 146 -11.20 10.28 -13.86
C GLN A 146 -11.48 10.71 -15.30
N GLU A 147 -10.63 10.33 -16.27
CA GLU A 147 -10.89 10.64 -17.68
C GLU A 147 -12.12 9.89 -18.22
N GLN A 148 -12.34 8.65 -17.78
CA GLN A 148 -13.55 7.89 -18.13
C GLN A 148 -14.82 8.51 -17.55
N LEU A 149 -14.77 8.99 -16.30
CA LEU A 149 -15.88 9.62 -15.62
C LEU A 149 -16.32 10.90 -16.29
N LYS A 150 -15.40 11.69 -16.88
CA LYS A 150 -15.78 12.86 -17.70
C LYS A 150 -16.73 12.48 -18.84
N GLY A 151 -16.45 11.35 -19.52
CA GLY A 151 -17.33 10.83 -20.57
C GLY A 151 -18.69 10.38 -20.03
N VAL A 152 -18.70 9.68 -18.90
CA VAL A 152 -19.94 9.27 -18.22
C VAL A 152 -20.80 10.48 -17.83
N LEU A 153 -20.18 11.52 -17.26
CA LEU A 153 -20.87 12.76 -16.88
C LEU A 153 -21.44 13.51 -18.07
N GLU A 154 -20.72 13.55 -19.20
CA GLU A 154 -21.22 14.18 -20.42
C GLU A 154 -22.45 13.43 -20.95
N VAL A 155 -22.42 12.09 -21.03
CA VAL A 155 -23.57 11.31 -21.51
C VAL A 155 -24.78 11.43 -20.57
N LEU A 156 -24.58 11.20 -19.27
CA LEU A 156 -25.67 11.28 -18.29
C LEU A 156 -26.22 12.70 -18.19
N GLY A 157 -25.35 13.71 -18.22
CA GLY A 157 -25.73 15.11 -18.14
C GLY A 157 -26.50 15.59 -19.38
N VAL A 158 -26.06 15.23 -20.59
CA VAL A 158 -26.80 15.57 -21.83
C VAL A 158 -28.18 14.93 -21.81
N ARG A 159 -28.27 13.65 -21.45
CA ARG A 159 -29.56 12.95 -21.32
C ARG A 159 -30.47 13.59 -20.29
N GLU A 160 -29.95 13.95 -19.12
CA GLU A 160 -30.74 14.58 -18.07
C GLU A 160 -31.24 15.97 -18.47
N LEU A 161 -30.36 16.79 -19.05
CA LEU A 161 -30.67 18.19 -19.36
C LEU A 161 -31.54 18.35 -20.62
N THR A 162 -31.45 17.41 -21.57
CA THR A 162 -32.07 17.56 -22.90
C THR A 162 -33.03 16.43 -23.29
N GLY A 163 -32.95 15.28 -22.64
CA GLY A 163 -33.63 14.05 -23.08
C GLY A 163 -33.06 13.44 -24.37
N MET A 164 -31.91 13.93 -24.85
CA MET A 164 -31.25 13.48 -26.08
C MET A 164 -29.96 12.72 -25.79
N GLU A 165 -29.49 11.95 -26.78
CA GLU A 165 -28.20 11.26 -26.74
C GLU A 165 -27.03 12.24 -26.97
N ALA A 166 -25.89 11.96 -26.33
CA ALA A 166 -24.65 12.69 -26.56
C ALA A 166 -23.97 12.29 -27.89
N ASP A 167 -23.09 13.14 -28.41
CA ASP A 167 -22.39 12.90 -29.68
C ASP A 167 -21.44 11.68 -29.60
N GLN A 168 -21.46 10.83 -30.63
CA GLN A 168 -20.70 9.57 -30.68
C GLN A 168 -19.16 9.75 -30.63
N GLY A 169 -18.63 10.93 -30.95
CA GLY A 169 -17.19 11.22 -30.92
C GLY A 169 -16.59 11.39 -29.52
N LEU A 170 -17.41 11.31 -28.46
CA LEU A 170 -16.96 11.43 -27.08
C LEU A 170 -16.11 10.25 -26.63
N TRP A 171 -16.53 9.03 -26.91
CA TRP A 171 -15.87 7.84 -26.37
C TRP A 171 -14.48 7.59 -26.95
N ALA A 172 -14.28 7.96 -28.21
CA ALA A 172 -12.94 7.96 -28.81
C ALA A 172 -11.99 8.93 -28.07
N ARG A 173 -12.47 10.14 -27.71
CA ARG A 173 -11.67 11.12 -26.95
C ARG A 173 -11.30 10.61 -25.56
N VAL A 174 -12.23 9.93 -24.90
CA VAL A 174 -11.99 9.31 -23.58
C VAL A 174 -10.95 8.20 -23.70
N GLN A 175 -11.05 7.32 -24.70
CA GLN A 175 -10.07 6.26 -24.94
C GLN A 175 -8.68 6.83 -25.23
N ASP A 176 -8.58 7.86 -26.07
CA ASP A 176 -7.32 8.54 -26.38
C ASP A 176 -6.69 9.17 -25.14
N ALA A 177 -7.51 9.82 -24.29
CA ALA A 177 -7.05 10.43 -23.04
C ALA A 177 -6.55 9.38 -22.04
N VAL A 178 -7.25 8.25 -21.90
CA VAL A 178 -6.84 7.12 -21.05
C VAL A 178 -5.53 6.51 -21.55
N ALA A 179 -5.39 6.29 -22.86
CA ALA A 179 -4.16 5.75 -23.47
C ALA A 179 -2.94 6.67 -23.24
N ALA A 180 -3.16 8.00 -23.24
CA ALA A 180 -2.11 8.96 -22.93
C ALA A 180 -1.65 8.89 -21.46
N LEU A 181 -2.53 8.52 -20.53
CA LEU A 181 -2.19 8.36 -19.11
C LEU A 181 -1.45 7.07 -18.81
N SER A 182 -1.78 5.98 -19.50
CA SER A 182 -1.13 4.67 -19.32
C SER A 182 0.24 4.57 -20.00
N GLY A 183 0.49 5.38 -21.04
CA GLY A 183 1.70 5.31 -21.87
C GLY A 183 3.01 5.86 -21.30
N VAL A 184 3.05 6.44 -20.09
CA VAL A 184 4.22 7.22 -19.62
C VAL A 184 4.95 6.63 -18.39
N ALA A 185 4.51 5.50 -17.82
CA ALA A 185 5.14 4.94 -16.61
C ALA A 185 5.32 3.42 -16.60
N GLY A 186 5.18 2.76 -17.76
CA GLY A 186 5.17 1.29 -17.86
C GLY A 186 6.53 0.59 -18.02
N SER A 187 7.64 1.15 -17.51
CA SER A 187 8.99 0.60 -17.82
C SER A 187 9.77 -0.01 -16.64
N VAL A 188 9.20 -0.19 -15.45
CA VAL A 188 9.93 -0.89 -14.35
C VAL A 188 9.12 -1.91 -13.56
N ILE A 189 7.77 -1.93 -13.60
CA ILE A 189 6.99 -2.93 -12.82
C ILE A 189 5.89 -3.65 -13.65
N THR A 190 5.49 -3.14 -14.82
CA THR A 190 4.28 -3.61 -15.53
C THR A 190 4.49 -4.71 -16.58
N GLN A 191 5.61 -5.42 -16.57
CA GLN A 191 5.78 -6.63 -17.40
C GLN A 191 5.85 -7.88 -16.54
N THR A 192 4.72 -8.30 -15.95
CA THR A 192 4.27 -9.70 -15.93
C THR A 192 2.87 -9.85 -15.33
N SER A 193 1.91 -10.16 -16.20
CA SER A 193 0.59 -10.79 -15.94
C SER A 193 -0.48 -10.04 -15.15
N ASP A 194 -1.74 -10.39 -15.42
CA ASP A 194 -3.00 -10.02 -14.74
C ASP A 194 -3.07 -10.29 -13.21
N LYS A 195 -1.94 -10.26 -12.49
CA LYS A 195 -1.88 -10.54 -11.05
C LYS A 195 -2.01 -9.25 -10.27
N SER A 196 -3.23 -8.94 -9.90
CA SER A 196 -3.54 -7.80 -9.04
C SER A 196 -3.25 -8.02 -7.57
N ASP A 197 -2.75 -9.19 -7.17
CA ASP A 197 -2.37 -9.47 -5.79
C ASP A 197 -0.85 -9.74 -5.72
N MET A 198 -0.18 -8.99 -4.84
CA MET A 198 1.23 -9.24 -4.51
C MET A 198 1.35 -10.63 -3.90
N ASN A 199 2.27 -11.44 -4.42
CA ASN A 199 2.56 -12.76 -3.85
C ASN A 199 3.46 -12.64 -2.60
N LEU A 200 3.65 -13.74 -1.87
CA LEU A 200 4.40 -13.72 -0.60
C LEU A 200 5.82 -13.16 -0.79
N GLN A 201 6.52 -13.58 -1.83
CA GLN A 201 7.89 -13.15 -2.10
C GLN A 201 7.98 -11.64 -2.38
N ASP A 202 6.97 -11.07 -3.03
CA ASP A 202 6.92 -9.63 -3.30
C ASP A 202 6.77 -8.82 -2.01
N VAL A 203 5.92 -9.27 -1.08
CA VAL A 203 5.70 -8.59 0.22
C VAL A 203 6.95 -8.65 1.11
N ILE A 204 7.64 -9.80 1.15
CA ILE A 204 8.89 -9.97 1.92
C ILE A 204 10.02 -9.11 1.33
N ARG A 205 10.19 -9.11 -0.01
CA ARG A 205 11.21 -8.29 -0.68
C ARG A 205 11.03 -6.79 -0.43
N MET A 206 9.79 -6.31 -0.32
CA MET A 206 9.54 -4.91 0.04
C MET A 206 10.07 -4.55 1.44
N ASP A 207 9.91 -5.45 2.41
CA ASP A 207 10.47 -5.24 3.76
C ASP A 207 11.99 -5.16 3.71
N HIS A 208 12.64 -6.06 2.98
CA HIS A 208 14.10 -6.08 2.82
C HIS A 208 14.63 -4.78 2.24
N GLN A 209 13.98 -4.29 1.17
CA GLN A 209 14.36 -3.03 0.53
C GLN A 209 14.19 -1.82 1.47
N LYS A 210 13.09 -1.79 2.24
CA LYS A 210 12.82 -0.73 3.20
C LYS A 210 13.89 -0.69 4.30
N VAL A 211 14.21 -1.84 4.90
CA VAL A 211 15.20 -1.93 5.97
C VAL A 211 16.62 -1.60 5.48
N ASN A 212 17.01 -2.09 4.29
CA ASN A 212 18.30 -1.71 3.70
C ASN A 212 18.40 -0.19 3.47
N THR A 213 17.31 0.45 3.07
CA THR A 213 17.25 1.91 2.92
C THR A 213 17.41 2.62 4.26
N LEU A 214 16.74 2.16 5.32
CA LEU A 214 16.90 2.71 6.66
C LEU A 214 18.33 2.59 7.20
N PHE A 215 19.03 1.48 6.94
CA PHE A 215 20.44 1.35 7.30
C PHE A 215 21.32 2.39 6.61
N MET A 216 21.11 2.62 5.30
CA MET A 216 21.83 3.65 4.55
C MET A 216 21.54 5.07 5.11
N GLU A 217 20.30 5.35 5.50
CA GLU A 217 19.95 6.65 6.11
C GLU A 217 20.65 6.87 7.47
N ILE A 218 20.78 5.82 8.29
CA ILE A 218 21.52 5.87 9.58
C ILE A 218 23.01 6.13 9.34
N GLU A 219 23.62 5.46 8.35
CA GLU A 219 25.03 5.62 7.99
C GLU A 219 25.35 7.03 7.48
N ASN A 220 24.43 7.63 6.71
CA ASN A 220 24.65 8.93 6.07
C ASN A 220 24.35 10.13 6.98
N THR A 221 23.62 9.94 8.08
CA THR A 221 23.31 11.03 9.01
C THR A 221 24.33 11.15 10.15
N LYS A 222 24.69 12.39 10.49
CA LYS A 222 25.48 12.74 11.69
C LYS A 222 24.62 13.26 12.85
N ASP A 223 23.33 13.43 12.62
CA ASP A 223 22.38 13.93 13.61
C ASP A 223 21.92 12.78 14.53
N PRO A 224 22.27 12.80 15.83
CA PRO A 224 21.89 11.73 16.76
C PRO A 224 20.38 11.54 16.89
N GLN A 225 19.59 12.61 16.73
CA GLN A 225 18.13 12.50 16.79
C GLN A 225 17.60 11.73 15.59
N LYS A 226 18.07 12.04 14.38
CA LYS A 226 17.70 11.29 13.16
C LYS A 226 18.13 9.82 13.22
N ARG A 227 19.33 9.54 13.77
CA ARG A 227 19.79 8.15 13.99
C ARG A 227 18.84 7.40 14.90
N GLN A 228 18.38 8.02 15.98
CA GLN A 228 17.43 7.43 16.90
C GLN A 228 16.08 7.15 16.22
N GLU A 229 15.58 8.09 15.42
CA GLU A 229 14.32 7.97 14.68
C GLU A 229 14.39 6.81 13.67
N PHE A 230 15.42 6.77 12.82
CA PHE A 230 15.60 5.71 11.83
C PHE A 230 15.83 4.34 12.48
N PHE A 231 16.66 4.26 13.52
CA PHE A 231 16.87 2.99 14.23
C PHE A 231 15.58 2.51 14.92
N GLY A 232 14.79 3.44 15.47
CA GLY A 232 13.47 3.12 16.02
C GLY A 232 12.54 2.50 14.98
N GLN A 233 12.65 2.91 13.71
CA GLN A 233 11.91 2.30 12.60
C GLN A 233 12.48 0.91 12.24
N VAL A 234 13.81 0.77 12.12
CA VAL A 234 14.49 -0.53 11.89
C VAL A 234 14.08 -1.56 12.93
N TYR A 235 14.07 -1.19 14.20
CA TYR A 235 13.69 -2.06 15.31
C TYR A 235 12.26 -2.60 15.15
N LYS A 236 11.31 -1.72 14.81
CA LYS A 236 9.90 -2.12 14.63
C LYS A 236 9.72 -3.00 13.40
N ASP A 237 10.29 -2.58 12.26
CA ASP A 237 10.11 -3.28 11.00
C ASP A 237 10.71 -4.69 11.05
N LEU A 238 11.95 -4.85 11.55
CA LEU A 238 12.59 -6.16 11.67
C LEU A 238 11.91 -7.09 12.67
N MET A 239 11.43 -6.55 13.81
CA MET A 239 10.72 -7.36 14.81
C MET A 239 9.40 -7.91 14.25
N VAL A 240 8.59 -7.05 13.61
CA VAL A 240 7.31 -7.45 13.00
C VAL A 240 7.53 -8.42 11.85
N HIS A 241 8.53 -8.16 11.00
CA HIS A 241 8.85 -8.99 9.86
C HIS A 241 9.24 -10.41 10.28
N ALA A 242 10.23 -10.56 11.16
CA ALA A 242 10.67 -11.87 11.63
C ALA A 242 9.54 -12.66 12.30
N LEU A 243 8.73 -12.03 13.16
CA LEU A 243 7.60 -12.71 13.78
C LEU A 243 6.53 -13.16 12.76
N ALA A 244 6.27 -12.37 11.71
CA ALA A 244 5.34 -12.75 10.66
C ALA A 244 5.86 -13.92 9.81
N GLU A 245 7.18 -14.01 9.60
CA GLU A 245 7.80 -15.14 8.89
C GLU A 245 7.72 -16.42 9.71
N GLU A 246 8.03 -16.33 11.01
CA GLU A 246 7.94 -17.45 11.94
C GLU A 246 6.50 -17.98 12.08
N GLU A 247 5.49 -17.11 12.00
CA GLU A 247 4.07 -17.48 12.15
C GLU A 247 3.40 -17.94 10.85
N VAL A 248 3.79 -17.41 9.69
CA VAL A 248 3.07 -17.63 8.42
C VAL A 248 3.97 -18.23 7.34
N ALA A 249 5.12 -17.64 7.10
CA ALA A 249 5.95 -17.99 5.94
C ALA A 249 6.64 -19.35 6.16
N TYR A 250 7.44 -19.48 7.21
CA TYR A 250 8.24 -20.68 7.50
C TYR A 250 7.37 -21.94 7.67
N PRO A 251 6.19 -21.91 8.33
CA PRO A 251 5.30 -23.06 8.37
C PRO A 251 4.80 -23.53 7.01
N ALA A 252 4.66 -22.64 6.02
CA ALA A 252 4.12 -23.00 4.71
C ALA A 252 5.05 -23.95 3.92
N VAL A 253 6.36 -23.81 4.10
CA VAL A 253 7.37 -24.58 3.36
C VAL A 253 7.81 -25.87 4.03
N LEU A 254 7.20 -26.25 5.17
CA LEU A 254 7.55 -27.49 5.88
C LEU A 254 7.44 -28.71 4.96
N GLY A 255 8.51 -29.50 4.89
CA GLY A 255 8.62 -30.66 4.00
C GLY A 255 8.90 -30.32 2.52
N ARG A 256 9.03 -29.03 2.17
CA ARG A 256 9.31 -28.53 0.81
C ARG A 256 10.58 -27.67 0.72
N TYR A 257 11.20 -27.37 1.87
CA TYR A 257 12.48 -26.68 2.02
C TYR A 257 13.38 -27.46 2.99
N PRO A 258 14.72 -27.49 2.82
CA PRO A 258 15.61 -28.27 3.69
C PRO A 258 15.49 -27.86 5.16
N GLU A 259 15.31 -28.84 6.05
CA GLU A 259 15.13 -28.58 7.49
C GLU A 259 16.34 -27.89 8.14
N SER A 260 17.55 -28.19 7.66
CA SER A 260 18.79 -27.52 8.11
C SER A 260 18.77 -26.03 7.80
N ASP A 261 18.36 -25.68 6.59
CA ASP A 261 18.38 -24.31 6.09
C ASP A 261 17.23 -23.53 6.73
N LEU A 262 16.08 -24.18 6.99
CA LEU A 262 14.99 -23.56 7.74
C LEU A 262 15.41 -23.26 9.19
N LYS A 263 16.14 -24.18 9.83
CA LYS A 263 16.64 -23.98 11.19
C LYS A 263 17.63 -22.81 11.25
N GLU A 264 18.50 -22.69 10.25
CA GLU A 264 19.45 -21.57 10.13
C GLU A 264 18.72 -20.22 10.12
N LEU A 265 17.67 -20.08 9.31
CA LEU A 265 16.84 -18.85 9.27
C LEU A 265 16.28 -18.49 10.67
N TYR A 266 15.74 -19.46 11.41
CA TYR A 266 15.26 -19.23 12.78
C TYR A 266 16.39 -18.80 13.75
N ASP A 267 17.56 -19.42 13.66
CA ASP A 267 18.70 -19.10 14.52
C ASP A 267 19.22 -17.68 14.24
N GLU A 268 19.32 -17.28 12.97
CA GLU A 268 19.71 -15.93 12.54
C GLU A 268 18.74 -14.85 13.04
N GLN A 269 17.43 -15.09 12.92
CA GLN A 269 16.42 -14.18 13.43
C GLN A 269 16.48 -14.04 14.95
N ALA A 270 16.79 -15.11 15.67
CA ALA A 270 16.98 -15.06 17.11
C ALA A 270 18.20 -14.21 17.51
N GLU A 271 19.33 -14.33 16.80
CA GLU A 271 20.51 -13.47 17.03
C GLU A 271 20.19 -11.99 16.74
N MET A 272 19.52 -11.73 15.61
CA MET A 272 19.10 -10.39 15.20
C MET A 272 18.23 -9.70 16.27
N LYS A 273 17.22 -10.40 16.81
CA LYS A 273 16.31 -9.88 17.85
C LYS A 273 17.05 -9.48 19.13
N VAL A 274 18.03 -10.29 19.56
CA VAL A 274 18.86 -9.98 20.73
C VAL A 274 19.71 -8.72 20.48
N LEU A 275 20.30 -8.60 19.31
CA LEU A 275 21.12 -7.43 18.96
C LEU A 275 20.29 -6.15 18.87
N LEU A 276 19.06 -6.23 18.33
CA LEU A 276 18.11 -5.12 18.30
C LEU A 276 17.83 -4.55 19.71
N ASP A 277 17.59 -5.40 20.69
CA ASP A 277 17.33 -4.97 22.08
C ASP A 277 18.56 -4.35 22.75
N GLN A 278 19.76 -4.85 22.42
CA GLN A 278 21.01 -4.27 22.89
C GLN A 278 21.21 -2.85 22.33
N ILE A 279 21.05 -2.67 21.01
CA ILE A 279 21.25 -1.37 20.35
C ILE A 279 20.23 -0.35 20.83
N ARG A 280 18.97 -0.76 21.08
CA ARG A 280 17.91 0.13 21.62
C ARG A 280 18.30 0.83 22.92
N SER A 281 19.20 0.22 23.70
CA SER A 281 19.66 0.76 24.99
C SER A 281 20.93 1.63 24.88
N MET A 282 21.50 1.79 23.67
CA MET A 282 22.72 2.55 23.43
C MET A 282 22.44 4.03 23.12
N SER A 283 23.45 4.88 23.30
CA SER A 283 23.36 6.30 22.93
C SER A 283 23.51 6.48 21.42
N PRO A 284 22.55 7.11 20.70
CA PRO A 284 22.64 7.34 19.25
C PRO A 284 23.81 8.24 18.82
N ALA A 285 24.42 8.96 19.76
CA ALA A 285 25.60 9.80 19.54
C ALA A 285 26.93 9.05 19.70
N SER A 286 26.91 7.80 20.16
CA SER A 286 28.11 7.02 20.47
C SER A 286 28.65 6.23 19.28
N ASP A 287 29.95 5.97 19.26
CA ASP A 287 30.58 5.10 18.24
C ASP A 287 30.16 3.64 18.44
N GLU A 288 29.91 3.23 19.68
CA GLU A 288 29.39 1.91 20.04
C GLU A 288 28.05 1.62 19.35
N PHE A 289 27.14 2.60 19.32
CA PHE A 289 25.87 2.49 18.61
C PHE A 289 26.09 2.25 17.11
N MET A 290 26.97 3.04 16.46
CA MET A 290 27.23 2.89 15.03
C MET A 290 27.87 1.55 14.69
N ASN A 291 28.81 1.07 15.50
CA ASN A 291 29.43 -0.23 15.31
C ASN A 291 28.42 -1.38 15.46
N ALA A 292 27.51 -1.28 16.43
CA ALA A 292 26.47 -2.27 16.64
C ALA A 292 25.42 -2.26 15.51
N VAL A 293 25.04 -1.08 14.99
CA VAL A 293 24.17 -0.96 13.80
C VAL A 293 24.82 -1.59 12.57
N GLN A 294 26.13 -1.37 12.34
CA GLN A 294 26.83 -2.00 11.21
C GLN A 294 26.80 -3.54 11.32
N ARG A 295 27.08 -4.07 12.52
CA ARG A 295 27.00 -5.53 12.74
C ARG A 295 25.58 -6.07 12.49
N LEU A 296 24.55 -5.35 12.95
CA LEU A 296 23.17 -5.73 12.70
C LEU A 296 22.86 -5.75 11.20
N ARG A 297 23.31 -4.75 10.46
CA ARG A 297 23.16 -4.69 9.00
C ARG A 297 23.78 -5.91 8.33
N ASP A 298 25.00 -6.28 8.69
CA ASP A 298 25.70 -7.40 8.06
C ASP A 298 24.91 -8.72 8.26
N ILE A 299 24.43 -8.99 9.48
CA ILE A 299 23.60 -10.16 9.80
C ILE A 299 22.30 -10.15 8.98
N VAL A 300 21.60 -9.02 8.93
CA VAL A 300 20.34 -8.89 8.18
C VAL A 300 20.57 -9.10 6.68
N MET A 301 21.63 -8.56 6.10
CA MET A 301 21.87 -8.68 4.66
C MET A 301 22.28 -10.10 4.25
N ASP A 302 22.96 -10.85 5.12
CA ASP A 302 23.26 -12.26 4.88
C ASP A 302 21.98 -13.10 4.93
N HIS A 303 21.10 -12.87 5.93
CA HIS A 303 19.78 -13.50 6.03
C HIS A 303 18.91 -13.26 4.78
N VAL A 304 18.77 -11.99 4.38
CA VAL A 304 18.04 -11.57 3.17
C VAL A 304 18.56 -12.29 1.93
N ARG A 305 19.89 -12.46 1.81
CA ARG A 305 20.50 -13.14 0.66
C ARG A 305 20.13 -14.62 0.63
N GLN A 306 20.12 -15.29 1.78
CA GLN A 306 19.69 -16.69 1.86
C GLN A 306 18.22 -16.79 1.44
N GLU A 307 17.34 -15.99 2.02
CA GLU A 307 15.91 -16.05 1.73
C GLU A 307 15.59 -15.78 0.26
N GLU A 308 16.14 -14.71 -0.31
CA GLU A 308 15.84 -14.35 -1.70
C GLU A 308 16.42 -15.33 -2.73
N SER A 309 17.44 -16.10 -2.36
CA SER A 309 18.10 -17.05 -3.27
C SER A 309 17.57 -18.48 -3.15
N THR A 310 17.34 -18.99 -1.94
CA THR A 310 16.94 -20.40 -1.71
C THR A 310 15.47 -20.50 -1.32
N TYR A 311 15.03 -19.75 -0.31
CA TYR A 311 13.68 -19.82 0.23
C TYR A 311 12.63 -19.37 -0.80
N PHE A 312 12.88 -18.26 -1.51
CA PHE A 312 11.98 -17.79 -2.58
C PHE A 312 11.85 -18.76 -3.75
N SER A 313 12.92 -19.52 -4.07
CA SER A 313 12.84 -20.59 -5.07
C SER A 313 11.90 -21.69 -4.60
N ALA A 314 11.99 -22.10 -3.33
CA ALA A 314 11.11 -23.12 -2.79
C ALA A 314 9.63 -22.72 -2.85
N ILE A 315 9.29 -21.44 -2.58
CA ILE A 315 7.92 -20.95 -2.78
C ILE A 315 7.52 -21.00 -4.26
N ARG A 316 8.35 -20.48 -5.16
CA ARG A 316 8.04 -20.44 -6.60
C ARG A 316 7.83 -21.84 -7.18
N ASP A 317 8.63 -22.81 -6.76
CA ASP A 317 8.67 -24.13 -7.37
C ASP A 317 7.58 -25.07 -6.81
N ASN A 318 6.94 -24.70 -5.69
CA ASN A 318 6.00 -25.56 -4.98
C ASN A 318 4.58 -24.98 -4.78
N PHE A 319 4.35 -23.70 -5.09
CA PHE A 319 3.06 -23.04 -4.88
C PHE A 319 2.54 -22.45 -6.19
N SER A 320 1.24 -22.61 -6.42
CA SER A 320 0.54 -21.88 -7.48
C SER A 320 0.48 -20.37 -7.18
N SER A 321 0.07 -19.57 -8.17
CA SER A 321 -0.13 -18.13 -7.97
C SER A 321 -1.11 -17.85 -6.83
N ASP A 322 -2.28 -18.47 -6.90
CA ASP A 322 -3.38 -18.28 -5.96
C ASP A 322 -2.96 -18.67 -4.53
N GLU A 323 -2.17 -19.74 -4.37
CA GLU A 323 -1.65 -20.15 -3.06
C GLU A 323 -0.65 -19.14 -2.51
N SER A 324 0.25 -18.60 -3.35
CA SER A 324 1.23 -17.60 -2.89
C SER A 324 0.58 -16.24 -2.57
N GLU A 325 -0.44 -15.84 -3.32
CA GLU A 325 -1.28 -14.66 -3.04
C GLU A 325 -2.08 -14.83 -1.74
N HIS A 326 -2.58 -16.04 -1.47
CA HIS A 326 -3.23 -16.36 -0.21
C HIS A 326 -2.26 -16.25 0.98
N LEU A 327 -1.04 -16.77 0.85
CA LEU A 327 0.01 -16.63 1.87
C LEU A 327 0.39 -15.16 2.10
N ALA A 328 0.49 -14.35 1.04
CA ALA A 328 0.74 -12.92 1.16
C ALA A 328 -0.35 -12.22 1.98
N THR A 329 -1.60 -12.60 1.78
CA THR A 329 -2.75 -12.07 2.54
C THR A 329 -2.64 -12.43 4.03
N GLN A 330 -2.32 -13.69 4.35
CA GLN A 330 -2.10 -14.14 5.73
C GLN A 330 -0.92 -13.41 6.38
N PHE A 331 0.17 -13.25 5.65
CA PHE A 331 1.38 -12.57 6.13
C PHE A 331 1.11 -11.09 6.46
N LYS A 332 0.44 -10.37 5.56
CA LYS A 332 0.01 -8.97 5.79
C LYS A 332 -0.91 -8.84 7.00
N ALA A 333 -1.86 -9.75 7.16
CA ALA A 333 -2.76 -9.76 8.31
C ALA A 333 -2.02 -10.01 9.63
N CYS A 334 -1.06 -10.95 9.64
CA CYS A 334 -0.20 -11.23 10.78
C CYS A 334 0.65 -10.00 11.15
N LYS A 335 1.33 -9.37 10.19
CA LYS A 335 2.08 -8.13 10.41
C LYS A 335 1.21 -7.03 11.00
N SER A 336 0.00 -6.84 10.46
CA SER A 336 -0.95 -5.87 11.00
C SER A 336 -1.24 -6.14 12.47
N ARG A 337 -1.61 -7.38 12.83
CA ARG A 337 -1.86 -7.76 14.23
C ARG A 337 -0.64 -7.50 15.13
N LEU A 338 0.54 -7.92 14.71
CA LEU A 338 1.79 -7.74 15.46
C LEU A 338 2.15 -6.25 15.66
N GLN A 339 1.90 -5.41 14.66
CA GLN A 339 2.06 -3.95 14.78
C GLN A 339 1.13 -3.36 15.84
N ASP A 340 -0.11 -3.86 15.97
CA ASP A 340 -1.05 -3.41 17.00
C ASP A 340 -0.59 -3.85 18.40
N GLU A 341 -0.13 -5.09 18.53
CA GLU A 341 0.43 -5.62 19.78
C GLU A 341 1.65 -4.80 20.23
N MET A 342 2.59 -4.53 19.34
CA MET A 342 3.75 -3.69 19.64
C MET A 342 3.38 -2.25 20.03
N ALA A 343 2.31 -1.69 19.47
CA ALA A 343 1.83 -0.36 19.84
C ALA A 343 1.20 -0.31 21.24
N THR A 344 0.67 -1.43 21.73
CA THR A 344 0.02 -1.55 23.05
C THR A 344 0.97 -1.94 24.18
N MET A 345 2.09 -2.59 23.85
CA MET A 345 3.21 -2.87 24.76
C MET A 345 3.98 -1.57 25.09
N LYS A 346 3.36 -0.69 25.89
CA LYS A 346 3.98 0.51 26.44
C LYS A 346 4.75 0.25 27.72
#